data_AF-A0A7X2MWW3-F1
#
_entry.id   AF-A0A7X2MWW3-F1
#
_cell.length_a   1.000
_cell.length_b   1.000
_cell.length_c   1.000
_cell.angle_alpha   90.00
_cell.angle_beta   90.00
_cell.angle_gamma   90.00
#
_symmetry.space_group_name_H-M   'P 1'
#
loop_
_entity.id
_entity.type
_entity.pdbx_description
1 polymer ?
#
loop_
_entity_poly.entity_id
_entity_poly.type
_entity_poly.pdbx_seq_one_letter_code
_entity_poly.pdbx_strand_id
1 'polypeptide(L)'
;MNKKNRKKIIALLSCIFLCLFLLGAASEGKSNNLSDTNSDEIHLILDIMRFDQLPTHFRTTADLSVFNNTNINTKGMSTLNISGSEQFSKTNLPLLVDAIKSPYKITDIDLRQESHGFINELPISWANARDNANAGLNLSQINMRENKLLKSVPLNKPLTFYNRPDVTITPTVTYTEETLVKSNGLSYIRIPVTDFDLPDNSAVDYFLNLVKNQSKNSWLHFHCKEGVGRTTTFMIMYDIIKNCNYVSLDDIITRQVNFPVSFKEETKAEFSQGKEFVFLSKFYEYCKSNAKDNNPSWSNWIKLHI
;
A
#
# COMPACT_ATOMS: atom_id res chain seq x y z
N MET A 1 -35.79 -62.72 14.69
CA MET A 1 -35.13 -62.88 13.36
C MET A 1 -33.80 -63.59 13.54
N ASN A 2 -33.57 -64.67 12.79
CA ASN A 2 -32.67 -65.78 13.13
C ASN A 2 -31.15 -65.45 13.06
N LYS A 3 -30.34 -66.00 13.99
CA LYS A 3 -28.87 -65.77 14.13
C LYS A 3 -28.04 -66.12 12.87
N LYS A 4 -28.63 -66.86 11.91
CA LYS A 4 -28.03 -67.27 10.64
C LYS A 4 -27.99 -66.15 9.58
N ASN A 5 -28.83 -65.10 9.70
CA ASN A 5 -28.89 -63.99 8.74
C ASN A 5 -27.99 -62.80 9.09
N ARG A 6 -27.47 -62.70 10.33
CA ARG A 6 -26.50 -61.64 10.70
C ARG A 6 -25.09 -61.89 10.15
N LYS A 7 -24.69 -63.15 9.94
CA LYS A 7 -23.34 -63.49 9.44
C LYS A 7 -23.15 -63.29 7.93
N LYS A 8 -24.23 -63.22 7.13
CA LYS A 8 -24.15 -62.94 5.68
C LYS A 8 -24.12 -61.44 5.34
N ILE A 9 -24.60 -60.57 6.23
CA ILE A 9 -24.59 -59.11 6.02
C ILE A 9 -23.22 -58.52 6.40
N ILE A 10 -22.54 -59.09 7.41
CA ILE A 10 -21.22 -58.61 7.84
C ILE A 10 -20.11 -58.98 6.83
N ALA A 11 -20.24 -60.10 6.11
CA ALA A 11 -19.26 -60.51 5.09
C ALA A 11 -19.37 -59.72 3.76
N LEU A 12 -20.50 -59.05 3.50
CA LEU A 12 -20.68 -58.23 2.29
C LEU A 12 -20.22 -56.78 2.49
N LEU A 13 -20.22 -56.29 3.73
CA LEU A 13 -19.77 -54.94 4.08
C LEU A 13 -18.23 -54.84 4.26
N SER A 14 -17.55 -55.96 4.52
CA SER A 14 -16.08 -55.99 4.60
C SER A 14 -15.36 -56.07 3.25
N CYS A 15 -16.05 -56.42 2.15
CA CYS A 15 -15.46 -56.41 0.81
C CYS A 15 -15.65 -55.10 0.04
N ILE A 16 -16.53 -54.20 0.51
CA ILE A 16 -16.72 -52.87 -0.12
C ILE A 16 -15.76 -51.84 0.50
N PHE A 17 -15.27 -52.06 1.72
CA PHE A 17 -14.29 -51.17 2.36
C PHE A 17 -12.82 -51.46 2.01
N LEU A 18 -12.52 -52.55 1.31
CA LEU A 18 -11.16 -52.89 0.86
C LEU A 18 -10.93 -52.73 -0.65
N CYS A 19 -11.93 -52.29 -1.41
CA CYS A 19 -11.80 -51.97 -2.84
C CYS A 19 -11.85 -50.46 -3.16
N LEU A 20 -11.96 -49.59 -2.15
CA LEU A 20 -11.89 -48.12 -2.33
C LEU A 20 -10.51 -47.53 -1.99
N PHE A 21 -9.50 -48.37 -1.70
CA PHE A 21 -8.13 -47.93 -1.41
C PHE A 21 -7.09 -48.27 -2.50
N LEU A 22 -7.52 -48.74 -3.68
CA LEU A 22 -6.60 -49.12 -4.77
C LEU A 22 -6.95 -48.53 -6.15
N LEU A 23 -7.70 -47.42 -6.18
CA LEU A 23 -7.90 -46.60 -7.39
C LEU A 23 -7.58 -45.12 -7.08
N GLY A 24 -6.39 -44.90 -6.51
CA GLY A 24 -5.69 -43.62 -6.56
C GLY A 24 -4.64 -43.68 -7.67
N ALA A 25 -5.07 -43.88 -8.91
CA ALA A 25 -4.20 -43.72 -10.06
C ALA A 25 -3.72 -42.26 -10.09
N ALA A 26 -2.41 -42.11 -10.22
CA ALA A 26 -1.73 -40.83 -10.38
C ALA A 26 -2.46 -39.95 -11.41
N SER A 27 -3.15 -38.91 -10.91
CA SER A 27 -3.19 -37.67 -11.66
C SER A 27 -1.95 -36.92 -11.22
N GLU A 28 -0.89 -37.02 -12.02
CA GLU A 28 0.08 -35.95 -12.13
C GLU A 28 -0.70 -34.71 -12.59
N GLY A 29 -1.34 -34.04 -11.64
CA GLY A 29 -1.59 -32.63 -11.78
C GLY A 29 -0.21 -32.05 -12.01
N LYS A 30 0.03 -31.57 -13.24
CA LYS A 30 1.14 -30.67 -13.53
C LYS A 30 1.02 -29.53 -12.54
N SER A 31 1.70 -29.67 -11.40
CA SER A 31 2.31 -28.53 -10.76
C SER A 31 3.10 -27.88 -11.88
N ASN A 32 2.57 -26.78 -12.41
CA ASN A 32 3.46 -25.80 -12.99
C ASN A 32 4.31 -25.32 -11.81
N ASN A 33 5.34 -26.11 -11.51
CA ASN A 33 6.58 -25.60 -10.96
C ASN A 33 6.98 -24.55 -11.99
N LEU A 34 6.52 -23.31 -11.76
CA LEU A 34 7.26 -22.13 -12.13
C LEU A 34 8.60 -22.32 -11.43
N SER A 35 9.48 -23.02 -12.14
CA SER A 35 10.90 -23.09 -11.88
C SER A 35 11.34 -21.70 -11.45
N ASP A 36 11.96 -21.61 -10.27
CA ASP A 36 12.66 -20.44 -9.74
C ASP A 36 13.00 -19.43 -10.85
N THR A 37 12.06 -18.54 -11.12
CA THR A 37 12.32 -17.36 -11.95
C THR A 37 13.25 -16.53 -11.10
N ASN A 38 14.45 -16.28 -11.60
CA ASN A 38 15.48 -15.49 -10.95
C ASN A 38 14.81 -14.31 -10.20
N SER A 39 14.83 -14.32 -8.86
CA SER A 39 13.96 -13.47 -8.02
C SER A 39 14.14 -11.97 -8.24
N ASP A 40 15.21 -11.62 -8.95
CA ASP A 40 15.66 -10.27 -9.24
C ASP A 40 15.31 -9.84 -10.67
N GLU A 41 14.70 -10.71 -11.49
CA GLU A 41 14.17 -10.31 -12.79
C GLU A 41 13.02 -9.31 -12.59
N ILE A 42 13.04 -8.26 -13.42
CA ILE A 42 12.12 -7.14 -13.29
C ILE A 42 11.19 -7.15 -14.49
N HIS A 43 9.90 -7.15 -14.21
CA HIS A 43 8.85 -7.22 -15.20
C HIS A 43 8.01 -5.94 -15.18
N LEU A 44 7.61 -5.50 -16.37
CA LEU A 44 6.61 -4.45 -16.52
C LEU A 44 5.22 -5.01 -16.20
N ILE A 45 4.56 -4.43 -15.21
CA ILE A 45 3.23 -4.83 -14.75
C ILE A 45 2.23 -3.67 -14.83
N LEU A 46 0.95 -4.02 -14.96
CA LEU A 46 -0.16 -3.09 -14.84
C LEU A 46 -0.60 -3.02 -13.37
N ASP A 47 -0.61 -1.82 -12.79
CA ASP A 47 -0.88 -1.64 -11.35
C ASP A 47 -2.37 -1.79 -11.01
N ILE A 48 -3.25 -1.12 -11.75
CA ILE A 48 -4.70 -1.20 -11.54
C ILE A 48 -5.45 -1.42 -12.86
N MET A 49 -6.70 -1.85 -12.73
CA MET A 49 -7.64 -2.03 -13.84
C MET A 49 -8.95 -1.26 -13.71
N ARG A 50 -9.20 -0.65 -12.54
CA ARG A 50 -10.44 0.07 -12.25
C ARG A 50 -10.22 1.55 -12.50
N PHE A 51 -10.71 2.01 -13.65
CA PHE A 51 -10.38 3.33 -14.20
C PHE A 51 -11.52 4.34 -14.09
N ASP A 52 -12.75 3.86 -13.86
CA ASP A 52 -14.01 4.61 -13.79
C ASP A 52 -14.56 4.75 -12.36
N GLN A 53 -13.80 4.29 -11.38
CA GLN A 53 -14.14 4.31 -9.96
C GLN A 53 -13.03 4.99 -9.17
N LEU A 54 -13.37 5.43 -7.95
CA LEU A 54 -12.36 5.89 -7.00
C LEU A 54 -11.32 4.78 -6.79
N PRO A 55 -10.02 5.15 -6.69
CA PRO A 55 -8.99 4.21 -6.28
C PRO A 55 -9.41 3.51 -4.99
N THR A 56 -9.25 2.20 -4.92
CA THR A 56 -9.59 1.45 -3.70
C THR A 56 -8.80 1.89 -2.49
N HIS A 57 -9.34 1.54 -1.32
CA HIS A 57 -8.89 2.03 -0.03
C HIS A 57 -8.86 3.57 0.08
N PHE A 58 -9.53 4.30 -0.81
CA PHE A 58 -9.72 5.73 -0.65
C PHE A 58 -10.42 6.03 0.68
N ARG A 59 -9.80 6.88 1.48
CA ARG A 59 -10.31 7.39 2.76
C ARG A 59 -9.82 8.81 2.98
N THR A 60 -10.60 9.60 3.70
CA THR A 60 -10.37 11.05 3.83
C THR A 60 -10.85 11.56 5.18
N THR A 61 -10.15 12.55 5.74
CA THR A 61 -10.60 13.27 6.95
C THR A 61 -11.59 14.39 6.64
N ALA A 62 -11.96 14.61 5.37
CA ALA A 62 -12.97 15.59 4.97
C ALA A 62 -14.37 15.20 5.43
N ASP A 63 -14.62 13.89 5.56
CA ASP A 63 -15.89 13.35 6.03
C ASP A 63 -15.66 12.39 7.20
N LEU A 64 -15.93 12.86 8.41
CA LEU A 64 -15.86 12.07 9.63
C LEU A 64 -17.21 11.47 10.03
N SER A 65 -18.27 11.67 9.25
CA SER A 65 -19.59 11.09 9.53
C SER A 65 -19.57 9.57 9.52
N VAL A 66 -18.59 8.99 8.82
CA VAL A 66 -18.26 7.56 8.84
C VAL A 66 -18.04 6.99 10.25
N PHE A 67 -17.70 7.83 11.22
CA PHE A 67 -17.45 7.43 12.61
C PHE A 67 -18.61 7.72 13.57
N ASN A 68 -19.71 8.35 13.12
CA ASN A 68 -20.80 8.83 14.01
C ASN A 68 -21.44 7.74 14.89
N ASN A 69 -21.41 6.48 14.44
CA ASN A 69 -21.99 5.33 15.17
C ASN A 69 -20.93 4.39 15.75
N THR A 70 -19.74 4.92 16.02
CA THR A 70 -18.60 4.16 16.55
C THR A 70 -18.04 4.83 17.81
N ASN A 71 -17.30 4.09 18.63
CA ASN A 71 -16.59 4.65 19.79
C ASN A 71 -15.21 5.23 19.42
N ILE A 72 -15.00 5.61 18.14
CA ILE A 72 -13.71 6.08 17.65
C ILE A 72 -13.47 7.54 18.07
N ASN A 73 -12.30 7.81 18.64
CA ASN A 73 -11.90 9.15 19.04
C ASN A 73 -11.49 10.01 17.83
N THR A 74 -12.40 10.89 17.39
CA THR A 74 -12.19 11.77 16.23
C THR A 74 -11.53 13.12 16.55
N LYS A 75 -11.10 13.34 17.81
CA LYS A 75 -10.49 14.61 18.24
C LYS A 75 -9.29 15.00 17.36
N GLY A 76 -9.35 16.18 16.76
CA GLY A 76 -8.28 16.72 15.91
C GLY A 76 -8.24 16.17 14.48
N MET A 77 -9.08 15.19 14.10
CA MET A 77 -9.10 14.65 12.74
C MET A 77 -9.60 15.64 11.69
N SER A 78 -10.59 16.48 12.05
CA SER A 78 -11.22 17.42 11.11
C SER A 78 -10.26 18.50 10.58
N THR A 79 -9.11 18.67 11.22
CA THR A 79 -8.07 19.62 10.84
C THR A 79 -6.82 18.94 10.28
N LEU A 80 -6.81 17.62 10.12
CA LEU A 80 -5.67 16.91 9.53
C LEU A 80 -5.50 17.23 8.05
N ASN A 81 -6.61 17.39 7.30
CA ASN A 81 -6.60 17.62 5.86
C ASN A 81 -5.79 16.55 5.11
N ILE A 82 -6.07 15.28 5.38
CA ILE A 82 -5.39 14.16 4.74
C ILE A 82 -6.37 13.17 4.12
N SER A 83 -5.87 12.46 3.13
CA SER A 83 -6.52 11.31 2.51
C SER A 83 -5.49 10.26 2.14
N GLY A 84 -5.91 9.04 1.83
CA GLY A 84 -5.05 8.11 1.13
C GLY A 84 -5.79 7.02 0.37
N SER A 85 -5.12 6.36 -0.57
CA SER A 85 -5.71 5.33 -1.45
C SER A 85 -4.66 4.40 -2.08
N GLU A 86 -5.11 3.42 -2.87
CA GLU A 86 -4.30 2.71 -3.86
C GLU A 86 -3.77 3.66 -4.95
N GLN A 87 -2.88 3.14 -5.79
CA GLN A 87 -2.40 3.81 -7.00
C GLN A 87 -3.58 4.29 -7.87
N PHE A 88 -3.53 5.54 -8.33
CA PHE A 88 -4.50 6.07 -9.29
C PHE A 88 -3.99 5.95 -10.74
N SER A 89 -4.95 6.01 -11.67
CA SER A 89 -4.75 6.16 -13.11
C SER A 89 -4.96 7.60 -13.53
N LYS A 90 -4.62 7.93 -14.79
CA LYS A 90 -4.97 9.25 -15.35
C LYS A 90 -6.49 9.50 -15.37
N THR A 91 -7.30 8.46 -15.56
CA THR A 91 -8.76 8.60 -15.70
C THR A 91 -9.49 8.78 -14.38
N ASN A 92 -9.02 8.14 -13.29
CA ASN A 92 -9.67 8.26 -11.98
C ASN A 92 -9.01 9.30 -11.04
N LEU A 93 -7.87 9.90 -11.41
CA LEU A 93 -7.31 11.03 -10.66
C LEU A 93 -8.30 12.19 -10.48
N PRO A 94 -9.08 12.63 -11.49
CA PRO A 94 -10.11 13.64 -11.28
C PRO A 94 -11.17 13.22 -10.25
N LEU A 95 -11.61 11.95 -10.27
CA LEU A 95 -12.56 11.43 -9.29
C LEU A 95 -12.00 11.50 -7.87
N LEU A 96 -10.72 11.17 -7.69
CA LEU A 96 -10.02 11.26 -6.41
C LEU A 96 -9.94 12.70 -5.92
N VAL A 97 -9.60 13.65 -6.79
CA VAL A 97 -9.56 15.09 -6.47
C VAL A 97 -10.94 15.58 -6.05
N ASP A 98 -11.98 15.21 -6.81
CA ASP A 98 -13.37 15.57 -6.51
C ASP A 98 -13.85 14.97 -5.19
N ALA A 99 -13.44 13.76 -4.84
CA ALA A 99 -13.81 13.10 -3.59
C ALA A 99 -13.11 13.69 -2.36
N ILE A 100 -11.91 14.24 -2.51
CA ILE A 100 -11.21 14.96 -1.45
C ILE A 100 -11.97 16.23 -1.04
N LYS A 101 -12.64 16.91 -1.98
CA LYS A 101 -13.45 18.13 -1.75
C LYS A 101 -12.70 19.22 -0.97
N SER A 102 -11.38 19.30 -1.13
CA SER A 102 -10.57 20.24 -0.36
C SER A 102 -10.56 21.62 -1.01
N PRO A 103 -10.74 22.71 -0.25
CA PRO A 103 -10.46 24.06 -0.72
C PRO A 103 -8.95 24.35 -0.77
N TYR A 104 -8.11 23.44 -0.27
CA TYR A 104 -6.67 23.62 -0.18
C TYR A 104 -5.94 22.96 -1.34
N LYS A 105 -4.71 23.42 -1.59
CA LYS A 105 -3.85 22.78 -2.57
C LYS A 105 -3.54 21.34 -2.14
N ILE A 106 -3.91 20.38 -2.98
CA ILE A 106 -3.60 18.96 -2.77
C ILE A 106 -2.16 18.71 -3.19
N THR A 107 -1.42 18.08 -2.29
CA THR A 107 -0.09 17.53 -2.52
C THR A 107 -0.20 16.02 -2.49
N ASP A 108 0.13 15.41 -3.60
CA ASP A 108 0.30 13.98 -3.73
C ASP A 108 1.63 13.55 -3.07
N ILE A 109 1.54 12.63 -2.11
CA ILE A 109 2.64 12.05 -1.37
C ILE A 109 2.76 10.59 -1.82
N ASP A 110 3.61 10.39 -2.81
CA ASP A 110 3.94 9.09 -3.37
C ASP A 110 4.96 8.39 -2.46
N LEU A 111 4.53 7.25 -1.89
CA LEU A 111 5.34 6.47 -0.95
C LEU A 111 6.07 5.30 -1.61
N ARG A 112 5.99 5.16 -2.94
CA ARG A 112 6.47 3.98 -3.64
C ARG A 112 7.99 4.02 -3.80
N GLN A 113 8.71 2.94 -3.54
CA GLN A 113 10.14 2.89 -3.90
C GLN A 113 10.33 2.27 -5.28
N GLU A 114 9.46 1.33 -5.64
CA GLU A 114 9.39 0.69 -6.94
C GLU A 114 9.26 1.74 -8.07
N SER A 115 9.97 1.48 -9.16
CA SER A 115 9.92 2.36 -10.34
C SER A 115 8.54 2.23 -10.97
N HIS A 116 7.87 3.35 -11.22
CA HIS A 116 6.54 3.35 -11.79
C HIS A 116 6.30 4.58 -12.67
N GLY A 117 5.10 4.65 -13.25
CA GLY A 117 4.68 5.78 -14.06
C GLY A 117 3.48 5.38 -14.87
N PHE A 118 3.37 5.92 -16.08
CA PHE A 118 2.19 5.73 -16.91
C PHE A 118 2.57 5.39 -18.35
N ILE A 119 1.78 4.51 -18.96
CA ILE A 119 1.70 4.31 -20.41
C ILE A 119 0.31 4.72 -20.85
N ASN A 120 0.21 5.71 -21.74
CA ASN A 120 -1.08 6.35 -22.07
C ASN A 120 -1.79 6.76 -20.76
N GLU A 121 -2.97 6.23 -20.45
CA GLU A 121 -3.71 6.49 -19.20
C GLU A 121 -3.40 5.52 -18.06
N LEU A 122 -2.69 4.42 -18.35
CA LEU A 122 -2.57 3.26 -17.47
C LEU A 122 -1.38 3.40 -16.52
N PRO A 123 -1.57 3.26 -15.20
CA PRO A 123 -0.47 3.22 -14.25
C PRO A 123 0.23 1.86 -14.29
N ILE A 124 1.54 1.91 -14.33
CA ILE A 124 2.42 0.75 -14.50
C ILE A 124 3.56 0.83 -13.50
N SER A 125 4.12 -0.33 -13.17
CA SER A 125 5.35 -0.42 -12.40
C SER A 125 6.27 -1.50 -12.91
N TRP A 126 7.54 -1.42 -12.50
CA TRP A 126 8.55 -2.43 -12.75
C TRP A 126 8.82 -3.21 -11.47
N ALA A 127 8.23 -4.40 -11.38
CA ALA A 127 8.26 -5.23 -10.19
C ALA A 127 9.12 -6.48 -10.40
N ASN A 128 9.87 -6.84 -9.37
CA ASN A 128 10.41 -8.19 -9.20
C ASN A 128 9.50 -8.98 -8.23
N ALA A 129 9.85 -10.24 -7.94
CA ALA A 129 9.02 -11.11 -7.10
C ALA A 129 8.72 -10.57 -5.69
N ARG A 130 9.52 -9.62 -5.19
CA ARG A 130 9.43 -9.03 -3.84
C ARG A 130 9.06 -7.54 -3.84
N ASP A 131 8.77 -6.95 -4.99
CA ASP A 131 8.55 -5.51 -5.21
C ASP A 131 9.63 -4.61 -4.57
N ASN A 132 10.88 -5.09 -4.55
CA ASN A 132 12.03 -4.46 -3.90
C ASN A 132 13.20 -4.21 -4.88
N ALA A 133 12.89 -4.10 -6.17
CA ALA A 133 13.86 -3.91 -7.26
C ALA A 133 14.78 -2.67 -7.10
N ASN A 134 14.38 -1.74 -6.24
CA ASN A 134 15.07 -0.50 -5.92
C ASN A 134 15.63 -0.45 -4.49
N ALA A 135 15.61 -1.56 -3.75
CA ALA A 135 16.12 -1.61 -2.38
C ALA A 135 17.60 -1.16 -2.32
N GLY A 136 17.90 -0.28 -1.37
CA GLY A 136 19.24 0.29 -1.17
C GLY A 136 19.61 1.44 -2.11
N LEU A 137 18.74 1.83 -3.06
CA LEU A 137 18.94 3.01 -3.89
C LEU A 137 18.45 4.29 -3.17
N ASN A 138 19.15 5.40 -3.38
CA ASN A 138 18.66 6.71 -2.97
C ASN A 138 17.67 7.30 -3.98
N LEU A 139 16.93 8.35 -3.61
CA LEU A 139 15.91 8.99 -4.44
C LEU A 139 16.43 9.39 -5.84
N SER A 140 17.66 9.93 -5.94
CA SER A 140 18.21 10.32 -7.24
C SER A 140 18.47 9.11 -8.14
N GLN A 141 18.93 7.99 -7.58
CA GLN A 141 19.16 6.75 -8.31
C GLN A 141 17.84 6.10 -8.74
N ILE A 142 16.83 6.12 -7.85
CA ILE A 142 15.47 5.66 -8.15
C ILE A 142 14.91 6.45 -9.33
N ASN A 143 14.93 7.78 -9.27
CA ASN A 143 14.42 8.64 -10.34
C ASN A 143 15.17 8.42 -11.66
N MET A 144 16.49 8.24 -11.63
CA MET A 144 17.27 7.96 -12.84
C MET A 144 16.88 6.62 -13.47
N ARG A 145 16.71 5.58 -12.65
CA ARG A 145 16.31 4.25 -13.09
C ARG A 145 14.88 4.25 -13.65
N GLU A 146 13.94 4.85 -12.94
CA GLU A 146 12.54 4.99 -13.37
C GLU A 146 12.44 5.70 -14.73
N ASN A 147 13.13 6.84 -14.89
CA ASN A 147 13.17 7.56 -16.16
C ASN A 147 13.80 6.71 -17.29
N LYS A 148 14.83 5.92 -17.00
CA LYS A 148 15.43 5.01 -17.99
C LYS A 148 14.44 3.91 -18.40
N LEU A 149 13.71 3.34 -17.45
CA LEU A 149 12.71 2.31 -17.67
C LEU A 149 11.54 2.85 -18.50
N LEU A 150 10.99 4.02 -18.15
CA LEU A 150 9.93 4.69 -18.92
C LEU A 150 10.34 4.97 -20.37
N LYS A 151 11.59 5.38 -20.61
CA LYS A 151 12.13 5.61 -21.96
C LYS A 151 12.40 4.33 -22.75
N SER A 152 12.52 3.19 -22.07
CA SER A 152 12.75 1.89 -22.71
C SER A 152 11.48 1.24 -23.26
N VAL A 153 10.30 1.74 -22.87
CA VAL A 153 9.01 1.24 -23.36
C VAL A 153 8.90 1.48 -24.87
N PRO A 154 8.67 0.44 -25.70
CA PRO A 154 8.54 0.61 -27.13
C PRO A 154 7.22 1.32 -27.50
N LEU A 155 7.34 2.53 -28.04
CA LEU A 155 6.18 3.28 -28.54
C LEU A 155 5.71 2.76 -29.91
N ASN A 156 4.41 2.92 -30.18
CA ASN A 156 3.74 2.59 -31.43
C ASN A 156 3.85 1.11 -31.84
N LYS A 157 4.02 0.22 -30.86
CA LYS A 157 4.05 -1.23 -31.05
C LYS A 157 3.15 -1.91 -30.02
N PRO A 158 2.52 -3.06 -30.34
CA PRO A 158 1.78 -3.83 -29.36
C PRO A 158 2.66 -4.21 -28.17
N LEU A 159 2.12 -4.04 -26.96
CA LEU A 159 2.76 -4.36 -25.69
C LEU A 159 1.75 -5.06 -24.79
N THR A 160 2.19 -6.12 -24.11
CA THR A 160 1.46 -6.79 -23.03
C THR A 160 2.17 -6.59 -21.69
N PHE A 161 1.45 -6.82 -20.60
CA PHE A 161 1.99 -6.74 -19.24
C PHE A 161 2.27 -8.14 -18.70
N TYR A 162 3.31 -8.28 -17.88
CA TYR A 162 3.69 -9.58 -17.33
C TYR A 162 2.58 -10.20 -16.48
N ASN A 163 1.95 -9.40 -15.62
CA ASN A 163 0.82 -9.86 -14.80
C ASN A 163 -0.50 -9.96 -15.58
N ARG A 164 -0.57 -9.42 -16.80
CA ARG A 164 -1.77 -9.33 -17.65
C ARG A 164 -1.45 -9.55 -19.13
N PRO A 165 -1.08 -10.78 -19.51
CA PRO A 165 -0.78 -11.12 -20.90
C PRO A 165 -2.02 -11.05 -21.81
N ASP A 166 -3.23 -11.06 -21.23
CA ASP A 166 -4.51 -10.90 -21.91
C ASP A 166 -4.78 -9.45 -22.35
N VAL A 167 -4.08 -8.47 -21.77
CA VAL A 167 -4.25 -7.05 -22.09
C VAL A 167 -3.15 -6.62 -23.06
N THR A 168 -3.54 -6.29 -24.30
CA THR A 168 -2.63 -5.70 -25.29
C THR A 168 -2.97 -4.23 -25.51
N ILE A 169 -1.96 -3.38 -25.40
CA ILE A 169 -2.07 -1.94 -25.70
C ILE A 169 -1.07 -1.54 -26.78
N THR A 170 -1.26 -0.35 -27.34
CA THR A 170 -0.23 0.32 -28.14
C THR A 170 0.22 1.57 -27.37
N PRO A 171 1.41 1.57 -26.74
CA PRO A 171 1.96 2.74 -26.06
C PRO A 171 2.15 3.89 -27.05
N THR A 172 1.59 5.05 -26.76
CA THR A 172 1.80 6.28 -27.54
C THR A 172 2.65 7.29 -26.78
N VAL A 173 2.60 7.23 -25.45
CA VAL A 173 3.35 8.10 -24.55
C VAL A 173 3.68 7.38 -23.25
N THR A 174 4.82 7.73 -22.65
CA THR A 174 5.15 7.40 -21.26
C THR A 174 5.50 8.66 -20.48
N TYR A 175 5.16 8.69 -19.20
CA TYR A 175 5.45 9.83 -18.32
C TYR A 175 5.47 9.41 -16.84
N THR A 176 6.12 10.23 -16.02
CA THR A 176 6.21 10.04 -14.57
C THR A 176 4.91 10.45 -13.88
N GLU A 177 4.68 9.95 -12.67
CA GLU A 177 3.57 10.40 -11.84
C GLU A 177 3.64 11.91 -11.53
N GLU A 178 4.83 12.42 -11.24
CA GLU A 178 5.06 13.86 -11.08
C GLU A 178 4.51 14.67 -12.27
N THR A 179 4.72 14.18 -13.50
CA THR A 179 4.23 14.85 -14.71
C THR A 179 2.71 14.86 -14.75
N LEU A 180 2.07 13.72 -14.45
CA LEU A 180 0.62 13.60 -14.41
C LEU A 180 0.01 14.54 -13.36
N VAL A 181 0.50 14.45 -12.13
CA VAL A 181 0.02 15.18 -10.96
C VAL A 181 0.14 16.68 -11.18
N LYS A 182 1.31 17.15 -11.63
CA LYS A 182 1.53 18.58 -11.93
C LYS A 182 0.67 19.08 -13.09
N SER A 183 0.45 18.26 -14.13
CA SER A 183 -0.44 18.64 -15.24
C SER A 183 -1.91 18.82 -14.83
N ASN A 184 -2.31 18.23 -13.69
CA ASN A 184 -3.63 18.38 -13.09
C ASN A 184 -3.67 19.45 -11.98
N GLY A 185 -2.66 20.33 -11.91
CA GLY A 185 -2.63 21.45 -10.96
C GLY A 185 -2.30 21.06 -9.51
N LEU A 186 -1.89 19.82 -9.28
CA LEU A 186 -1.54 19.31 -7.96
C LEU A 186 -0.04 19.50 -7.66
N SER A 187 0.33 19.46 -6.39
CA SER A 187 1.73 19.35 -5.97
C SER A 187 2.14 17.87 -5.85
N TYR A 188 3.42 17.57 -6.01
CA TYR A 188 3.94 16.19 -5.94
C TYR A 188 5.16 16.13 -5.03
N ILE A 189 5.23 15.12 -4.18
CA ILE A 189 6.38 14.79 -3.35
C ILE A 189 6.56 13.27 -3.32
N ARG A 190 7.80 12.81 -3.49
CA ARG A 190 8.19 11.40 -3.40
C ARG A 190 8.91 11.11 -2.09
N ILE A 191 8.45 10.10 -1.34
CA ILE A 191 9.14 9.52 -0.18
C ILE A 191 9.28 8.01 -0.40
N PRO A 192 10.39 7.55 -1.01
CA PRO A 192 10.47 6.17 -1.49
C PRO A 192 10.64 5.17 -0.34
N VAL A 193 9.61 4.37 -0.06
CA VAL A 193 9.63 3.30 0.94
C VAL A 193 9.42 1.95 0.27
N THR A 194 10.32 1.00 0.50
CA THR A 194 10.23 -0.36 -0.04
C THR A 194 8.90 -0.99 0.36
N ASP A 195 8.30 -1.77 -0.54
CA ASP A 195 7.06 -2.45 -0.19
C ASP A 195 7.27 -3.44 0.97
N PHE A 196 6.25 -3.58 1.81
CA PHE A 196 6.28 -4.31 3.08
C PHE A 196 7.29 -3.81 4.13
N ASP A 197 8.15 -2.83 3.87
CA ASP A 197 9.10 -2.32 4.87
C ASP A 197 8.59 -1.06 5.59
N LEU A 198 9.25 -0.76 6.72
CA LEU A 198 9.07 0.49 7.44
C LEU A 198 9.89 1.61 6.75
N PRO A 199 9.47 2.89 6.86
CA PRO A 199 10.31 3.99 6.40
C PRO A 199 11.64 3.99 7.17
N ASP A 200 12.75 4.14 6.46
CA ASP A 200 14.04 4.29 7.10
C ASP A 200 14.17 5.65 7.82
N ASN A 201 15.21 5.80 8.65
CA ASN A 201 15.40 7.01 9.44
C ASN A 201 15.53 8.29 8.59
N SER A 202 16.05 8.18 7.37
CA SER A 202 16.19 9.33 6.47
C SER A 202 14.85 9.75 5.88
N ALA A 203 13.99 8.78 5.54
CA ALA A 203 12.62 9.02 5.10
C ALA A 203 11.78 9.66 6.22
N VAL A 204 11.94 9.19 7.47
CA VAL A 204 11.26 9.77 8.64
C VAL A 204 11.71 11.22 8.88
N ASP A 205 13.01 11.51 8.86
CA ASP A 205 13.54 12.87 9.01
C ASP A 205 13.04 13.80 7.90
N TYR A 206 13.05 13.32 6.66
CA TYR A 206 12.54 14.07 5.51
C TYR A 206 11.05 14.39 5.68
N PHE A 207 10.24 13.41 6.10
CA PHE A 207 8.82 13.60 6.35
C PHE A 207 8.54 14.59 7.49
N LEU A 208 9.27 14.49 8.61
CA LEU A 208 9.16 15.46 9.71
C LEU A 208 9.47 16.89 9.25
N ASN A 209 10.53 17.06 8.44
CA ASN A 209 10.88 18.36 7.90
C ASN A 209 9.83 18.89 6.90
N LEU A 210 9.25 18.01 6.08
CA LEU A 210 8.14 18.34 5.19
C LEU A 210 6.94 18.85 5.99
N VAL A 211 6.51 18.12 7.02
CA VAL A 211 5.35 18.48 7.85
C VAL A 211 5.62 19.76 8.65
N LYS A 212 6.86 19.99 9.11
CA LYS A 212 7.28 21.22 9.79
C LYS A 212 7.18 22.46 8.90
N ASN A 213 7.54 22.33 7.62
CA ASN A 213 7.53 23.44 6.65
C ASN A 213 6.25 23.50 5.81
N GLN A 214 5.27 22.64 6.10
CA GLN A 214 4.01 22.55 5.38
C GLN A 214 3.18 23.84 5.53
N SER A 215 2.61 24.33 4.43
CA SER A 215 1.62 25.43 4.47
C SER A 215 0.39 25.03 5.28
N LYS A 216 -0.13 25.94 6.10
CA LYS A 216 -1.38 25.75 6.85
C LYS A 216 -2.58 25.44 5.94
N ASN A 217 -2.53 25.87 4.69
CA ASN A 217 -3.59 25.70 3.68
C ASN A 217 -3.18 24.63 2.66
N SER A 218 -2.92 23.41 3.12
CA SER A 218 -2.58 22.29 2.23
C SER A 218 -3.30 21.01 2.63
N TRP A 219 -3.52 20.17 1.63
CA TRP A 219 -4.08 18.83 1.78
C TRP A 219 -3.03 17.80 1.36
N LEU A 220 -2.81 16.76 2.16
CA LEU A 220 -1.87 15.69 1.81
C LEU A 220 -2.64 14.44 1.40
N HIS A 221 -2.42 13.98 0.18
CA HIS A 221 -2.92 12.70 -0.29
C HIS A 221 -1.77 11.69 -0.26
N PHE A 222 -1.87 10.65 0.57
CA PHE A 222 -0.87 9.59 0.66
C PHE A 222 -1.30 8.41 -0.19
N HIS A 223 -0.41 7.85 -0.99
CA HIS A 223 -0.67 6.57 -1.63
C HIS A 223 0.58 5.70 -1.69
N CYS A 224 0.34 4.42 -1.88
CA CYS A 224 1.34 3.47 -2.35
C CYS A 224 0.68 2.65 -3.46
N LYS A 225 1.15 1.43 -3.72
CA LYS A 225 0.52 0.56 -4.72
C LYS A 225 -0.92 0.21 -4.36
N GLU A 226 -1.14 -0.33 -3.17
CA GLU A 226 -2.45 -0.84 -2.72
C GLU A 226 -3.19 0.11 -1.77
N GLY A 227 -2.53 1.15 -1.23
CA GLY A 227 -3.15 2.07 -0.28
C GLY A 227 -3.28 1.54 1.14
N VAL A 228 -2.58 0.44 1.46
CA VAL A 228 -2.71 -0.30 2.72
C VAL A 228 -1.57 0.02 3.68
N GLY A 229 -0.44 -0.71 3.62
CA GLY A 229 0.65 -0.62 4.62
C GLY A 229 1.32 0.75 4.68
N ARG A 230 2.17 1.08 3.69
CA ARG A 230 2.90 2.35 3.61
C ARG A 230 1.99 3.57 3.78
N THR A 231 0.85 3.57 3.08
CA THR A 231 -0.14 4.66 3.16
C THR A 231 -0.67 4.85 4.58
N THR A 232 -1.10 3.77 5.24
CA THR A 232 -1.64 3.86 6.61
C THR A 232 -0.55 4.24 7.61
N THR A 233 0.68 3.73 7.45
CA THR A 233 1.83 4.14 8.27
C THR A 233 2.05 5.65 8.22
N PHE A 234 2.11 6.26 7.03
CA PHE A 234 2.33 7.71 6.91
C PHE A 234 1.12 8.54 7.35
N MET A 235 -0.11 8.06 7.15
CA MET A 235 -1.30 8.70 7.71
C MET A 235 -1.28 8.71 9.24
N ILE A 236 -0.91 7.60 9.88
CA ILE A 236 -0.74 7.51 11.34
C ILE A 236 0.40 8.43 11.80
N MET A 237 1.55 8.42 11.13
CA MET A 237 2.66 9.30 11.47
C MET A 237 2.26 10.78 11.39
N TYR A 238 1.55 11.19 10.33
CA TYR A 238 1.04 12.56 10.21
C TYR A 238 0.11 12.92 11.39
N ASP A 239 -0.77 11.99 11.73
CA ASP A 239 -1.72 12.15 12.81
C ASP A 239 -1.01 12.29 14.18
N ILE A 240 -0.01 11.44 14.45
CA ILE A 240 0.86 11.53 15.63
C ILE A 240 1.50 12.91 15.72
N ILE A 241 2.10 13.41 14.63
CA ILE A 241 2.74 14.74 14.62
C ILE A 241 1.76 15.85 15.03
N LYS A 242 0.50 15.76 14.60
CA LYS A 242 -0.50 16.80 14.87
C LYS A 242 -1.19 16.64 16.23
N ASN A 243 -1.37 15.41 16.72
CA ASN A 243 -2.31 15.11 17.80
C ASN A 243 -1.73 14.36 19.01
N CYS A 244 -0.47 13.93 19.00
CA CYS A 244 0.11 13.15 20.11
C CYS A 244 0.04 13.86 21.47
N ASN A 245 0.00 15.19 21.51
CA ASN A 245 -0.14 15.94 22.76
C ASN A 245 -1.51 15.77 23.45
N TYR A 246 -2.54 15.35 22.71
CA TYR A 246 -3.93 15.37 23.18
C TYR A 246 -4.71 14.07 22.95
N VAL A 247 -4.14 13.11 22.21
CA VAL A 247 -4.75 11.84 21.82
C VAL A 247 -3.72 10.74 22.04
N SER A 248 -4.13 9.58 22.58
CA SER A 248 -3.24 8.44 22.82
C SER A 248 -2.79 7.80 21.49
N LEU A 249 -1.69 7.05 21.54
CA LEU A 249 -1.25 6.26 20.40
C LEU A 249 -2.33 5.26 19.94
N ASP A 250 -2.93 4.54 20.89
CA ASP A 250 -3.96 3.54 20.61
C ASP A 250 -5.17 4.15 19.89
N ASP A 251 -5.64 5.33 20.30
CA ASP A 251 -6.74 6.04 19.63
C ASP A 251 -6.34 6.47 18.21
N ILE A 252 -5.11 6.97 18.03
CA ILE A 252 -4.61 7.40 16.71
C ILE A 252 -4.48 6.21 15.76
N ILE A 253 -3.95 5.07 16.21
CA ILE A 253 -3.86 3.86 15.38
C ILE A 253 -5.28 3.36 15.07
N THR A 254 -6.12 3.24 16.10
CA THR A 254 -7.48 2.71 15.98
C THR A 254 -8.29 3.50 14.95
N ARG A 255 -8.28 4.84 15.01
CA ARG A 255 -9.07 5.66 14.08
C ARG A 255 -8.58 5.61 12.63
N GLN A 256 -7.27 5.40 12.40
CA GLN A 256 -6.72 5.31 11.05
C GLN A 256 -6.94 3.91 10.44
N VAL A 257 -6.88 2.85 11.25
CA VAL A 257 -7.11 1.47 10.81
C VAL A 257 -8.60 1.13 10.65
N ASN A 258 -9.49 1.84 11.35
CA ASN A 258 -10.94 1.62 11.32
C ASN A 258 -11.72 2.62 10.45
N PHE A 259 -11.06 3.36 9.54
CA PHE A 259 -11.79 3.93 8.41
C PHE A 259 -12.60 2.81 7.72
N PRO A 260 -13.78 3.10 7.11
CA PRO A 260 -14.63 2.09 6.48
C PRO A 260 -14.06 1.61 5.13
N VAL A 261 -12.81 1.17 5.15
CA VAL A 261 -12.09 0.53 4.05
C VAL A 261 -11.74 -0.90 4.47
N SER A 262 -11.88 -1.85 3.56
CA SER A 262 -11.74 -3.28 3.88
C SER A 262 -10.28 -3.72 3.97
N PHE A 263 -9.61 -3.43 5.08
CA PHE A 263 -8.32 -4.06 5.40
C PHE A 263 -8.50 -5.50 5.88
N LYS A 264 -7.58 -6.39 5.46
CA LYS A 264 -7.49 -7.74 5.99
C LYS A 264 -7.17 -7.70 7.49
N GLU A 265 -7.68 -8.66 8.25
CA GLU A 265 -7.42 -8.73 9.70
C GLU A 265 -5.93 -8.87 10.02
N GLU A 266 -5.17 -9.58 9.17
CA GLU A 266 -3.71 -9.68 9.25
C GLU A 266 -3.03 -8.30 9.21
N THR A 267 -3.44 -7.45 8.27
CA THR A 267 -2.96 -6.07 8.17
C THR A 267 -3.33 -5.25 9.41
N LYS A 268 -4.54 -5.39 9.93
CA LYS A 268 -4.93 -4.69 11.18
C LYS A 268 -4.08 -5.15 12.37
N ALA A 269 -3.70 -6.42 12.40
CA ALA A 269 -2.84 -6.98 13.43
C ALA A 269 -1.42 -6.43 13.35
N GLU A 270 -0.87 -6.18 12.15
CA GLU A 270 0.43 -5.52 11.97
C GLU A 270 0.51 -4.17 12.71
N PHE A 271 -0.55 -3.35 12.61
CA PHE A 271 -0.62 -2.07 13.31
C PHE A 271 -0.92 -2.15 14.81
N SER A 272 -1.42 -3.30 15.30
CA SER A 272 -1.73 -3.49 16.73
C SER A 272 -0.60 -4.17 17.51
N GLN A 273 0.19 -5.02 16.84
CA GLN A 273 1.19 -5.87 17.50
C GLN A 273 2.41 -6.22 16.62
N GLY A 274 2.46 -5.76 15.37
CA GLY A 274 3.55 -6.02 14.44
C GLY A 274 4.70 -5.01 14.54
N LYS A 275 5.60 -5.05 13.55
CA LYS A 275 6.74 -4.13 13.46
C LYS A 275 6.29 -2.68 13.29
N GLU A 276 5.14 -2.46 12.65
CA GLU A 276 4.48 -1.17 12.48
C GLU A 276 4.12 -0.58 13.84
N PHE A 277 3.50 -1.35 14.73
CA PHE A 277 3.17 -0.90 16.09
C PHE A 277 4.43 -0.52 16.88
N VAL A 278 5.49 -1.34 16.82
CA VAL A 278 6.77 -1.06 17.51
C VAL A 278 7.39 0.24 17.00
N PHE A 279 7.45 0.42 15.69
CA PHE A 279 7.93 1.64 15.05
C PHE A 279 7.10 2.86 15.44
N LEU A 280 5.78 2.78 15.33
CA LEU A 280 4.86 3.88 15.62
C LEU A 280 4.87 4.25 17.11
N SER A 281 5.11 3.29 18.01
CA SER A 281 5.30 3.55 19.44
C SER A 281 6.53 4.42 19.69
N LYS A 282 7.67 4.06 19.10
CA LYS A 282 8.90 4.88 19.19
C LYS A 282 8.71 6.26 18.55
N PHE A 283 8.03 6.31 17.40
CA PHE A 283 7.73 7.57 16.72
C PHE A 283 6.81 8.48 17.54
N TYR A 284 5.84 7.92 18.25
CA TYR A 284 4.98 8.65 19.18
C TYR A 284 5.75 9.18 20.39
N GLU A 285 6.63 8.38 21.00
CA GLU A 285 7.52 8.82 22.08
C GLU A 285 8.42 9.99 21.64
N TYR A 286 8.99 9.89 20.44
CA TYR A 286 9.75 10.97 19.81
C TYR A 286 8.92 12.25 19.66
N CYS A 287 7.71 12.17 19.09
CA CYS A 287 6.86 13.35 18.92
C CYS A 287 6.43 13.96 20.26
N LYS A 288 6.15 13.14 21.27
CA LYS A 288 5.80 13.59 22.63
C LYS A 288 6.94 14.30 23.34
N SER A 289 8.17 13.80 23.19
CA SER A 289 9.36 14.42 23.79
C SER A 289 9.76 15.70 23.06
N ASN A 290 9.59 15.76 21.73
CA ASN A 290 9.92 16.92 20.90
C ASN A 290 8.92 18.07 20.95
N ALA A 291 7.71 17.87 21.48
CA ALA A 291 6.76 18.96 21.70
C ALA A 291 7.26 20.02 22.69
N LYS A 292 8.39 19.78 23.37
CA LYS A 292 8.89 20.59 24.48
C LYS A 292 10.21 21.32 24.23
N ASP A 293 11.04 20.95 23.23
CA ASP A 293 12.38 21.56 23.02
C ASP A 293 12.92 21.42 21.57
N ASN A 294 13.97 22.21 21.23
CA ASN A 294 14.77 22.16 19.99
C ASN A 294 15.56 20.83 19.86
N ASN A 295 14.83 19.72 19.78
CA ASN A 295 15.36 18.38 19.90
C ASN A 295 16.09 17.87 18.64
N PRO A 296 16.95 16.83 18.80
CA PRO A 296 17.66 16.20 17.70
C PRO A 296 16.71 15.61 16.65
N SER A 297 17.20 15.44 15.41
CA SER A 297 16.51 14.69 14.35
C SER A 297 16.08 13.30 14.82
N TRP A 298 15.05 12.71 14.20
CA TRP A 298 14.59 11.36 14.50
C TRP A 298 15.74 10.36 14.40
N SER A 299 16.54 10.46 13.34
CA SER A 299 17.71 9.60 13.13
C SER A 299 18.74 9.64 14.25
N ASN A 300 18.88 10.77 14.96
CA ASN A 300 19.78 10.92 16.09
C ASN A 300 19.10 10.48 17.39
N TRP A 301 17.83 10.79 17.56
CA TRP A 301 17.05 10.39 18.73
C TRP A 301 16.95 8.86 18.82
N ILE A 302 16.58 8.19 17.72
CA ILE A 302 16.31 6.75 17.75
C ILE A 302 17.56 5.93 18.10
N LYS A 303 18.76 6.36 17.68
CA LYS A 303 20.03 5.69 18.03
C LYS A 303 20.27 5.56 19.53
N LEU A 304 19.68 6.46 20.33
CA LEU A 304 19.80 6.47 21.79
C LEU A 304 18.67 5.70 22.50
N HIS A 305 17.69 5.20 21.75
CA HIS A 305 16.44 4.62 22.26
C HIS A 305 16.07 3.27 21.61
N ILE A 306 17.05 2.61 20.97
CA ILE A 306 16.97 1.23 20.45
C ILE A 306 17.07 0.23 21.62
#